data_AF-A0A183D6F9-F1
#
_entry.id   AF-A0A183D6F9-F1
#
_cell.length_a   1.000
_cell.length_b   1.000
_cell.length_c   1.000
_cell.angle_alpha   90.00
_cell.angle_beta   90.00
_cell.angle_gamma   90.00
#
_symmetry.space_group_name_H-M   'P 1'
#
loop_
_entity.id
_entity.type
_entity.pdbx_description
1 polymer ?
#
loop_
_entity_poly.entity_id
_entity_poly.type
_entity_poly.pdbx_seq_one_letter_code
_entity_poly.pdbx_strand_id
1 'polypeptide(L)'
;LVWALNFDLVTSNNNVHFSGQRPNVPLPAPPITEAPSTAPAFEIDADSIGTEFVFIFPGNSGGNASRLPEISVDLVNPSSTNVTVQILKKKGLIPIQQNIEIQPHSVVKYQFDASTYAKLCVGNDSFVRCPDTSIAIQSSDPISVVAHNYISGVAGDSYTGL
;
A
#
# COMPACT_ATOMS: atom_id res chain seq x y z
N LEU A 1 7.23 -29.13 -6.97
CA LEU A 1 8.70 -29.29 -6.82
C LEU A 1 8.94 -29.99 -5.49
N VAL A 2 9.31 -31.27 -5.54
CA VAL A 2 9.69 -32.09 -4.38
C VAL A 2 11.12 -32.54 -4.68
N TRP A 3 12.06 -32.31 -3.77
CA TRP A 3 13.42 -32.83 -3.91
C TRP A 3 13.55 -34.11 -3.08
N ALA A 4 13.94 -35.18 -3.76
CA ALA A 4 14.30 -36.47 -3.18
C ALA A 4 15.78 -36.48 -2.79
N LEU A 5 16.10 -37.13 -1.67
CA LEU A 5 17.46 -37.53 -1.30
C LEU A 5 17.70 -38.95 -1.80
N ASN A 6 18.72 -39.15 -2.63
CA ASN A 6 19.26 -40.47 -2.94
C ASN A 6 20.36 -40.80 -1.92
N PHE A 7 20.23 -41.96 -1.28
CA PHE A 7 21.33 -42.65 -0.62
C PHE A 7 21.68 -43.86 -1.48
N ASP A 8 22.95 -44.00 -1.84
CA ASP A 8 23.51 -45.29 -2.24
C ASP A 8 24.40 -45.80 -1.11
N LEU A 9 24.07 -47.00 -0.65
CA LEU A 9 24.87 -47.82 0.23
C LEU A 9 25.54 -48.89 -0.63
N VAL A 10 26.88 -48.93 -0.64
CA VAL A 10 27.62 -50.08 -1.16
C VAL A 10 28.66 -50.51 -0.14
N THR A 11 28.55 -51.76 0.32
CA THR A 11 29.53 -52.48 1.11
C THR A 11 30.52 -53.19 0.19
N SER A 12 31.81 -53.23 0.57
CA SER A 12 32.70 -54.36 0.24
C SER A 12 34.02 -54.27 1.02
N ASN A 13 34.50 -55.44 1.44
CA ASN A 13 35.74 -55.72 2.16
C ASN A 13 36.99 -55.31 1.36
N ASN A 14 38.02 -54.81 2.04
CA ASN A 14 39.42 -55.27 1.89
C ASN A 14 40.38 -54.45 2.76
N ASN A 15 41.29 -55.15 3.43
CA ASN A 15 42.47 -54.58 4.08
C ASN A 15 43.35 -53.91 3.01
N VAL A 16 43.50 -52.59 3.11
CA VAL A 16 44.52 -51.83 2.38
C VAL A 16 45.39 -51.14 3.41
N HIS A 17 46.66 -51.52 3.46
CA HIS A 17 47.67 -50.87 4.27
C HIS A 17 48.07 -49.56 3.56
N PHE A 18 47.57 -48.43 4.05
CA PHE A 18 47.96 -47.10 3.57
C PHE A 18 49.15 -46.58 4.37
N SER A 19 50.31 -46.48 3.74
CA SER A 19 51.40 -45.61 4.16
C SER A 19 51.23 -44.27 3.44
N GLY A 20 50.46 -43.36 4.05
CA GLY A 20 50.28 -42.00 3.55
C GLY A 20 50.98 -41.02 4.48
N GLN A 21 52.00 -40.32 3.96
CA GLN A 21 52.47 -39.09 4.59
C GLN A 21 51.29 -38.12 4.68
N ARG A 22 50.98 -37.64 5.89
CA ARG A 22 49.91 -36.66 6.09
C ARG A 22 50.25 -35.40 5.28
N PRO A 23 49.38 -34.96 4.35
CA PRO A 23 49.54 -33.64 3.78
C PRO A 23 49.38 -32.62 4.91
N ASN A 24 50.23 -31.61 4.89
CA ASN A 24 50.23 -30.51 5.83
C ASN A 24 48.98 -29.66 5.57
N VAL A 25 47.86 -30.01 6.21
CA VAL A 25 46.58 -29.29 6.05
C VAL A 25 46.71 -27.96 6.80
N PRO A 26 46.63 -26.81 6.11
CA PRO A 26 46.60 -25.52 6.78
C PRO A 26 45.38 -25.47 7.71
N LEU A 27 45.57 -24.98 8.93
CA LEU A 27 44.46 -24.80 9.87
C LEU A 27 43.35 -23.97 9.21
N PRO A 28 42.07 -24.35 9.39
CA PRO A 28 40.95 -23.55 8.89
C PRO A 28 41.05 -22.16 9.51
N ALA A 29 40.94 -21.14 8.66
CA ALA A 29 40.87 -19.76 9.12
C ALA A 29 39.70 -19.62 10.12
N PRO A 30 39.87 -18.79 11.18
CA PRO A 30 38.78 -18.56 12.13
C PRO A 30 37.53 -18.06 11.38
N PRO A 31 36.33 -18.45 11.82
CA PRO A 31 35.08 -17.99 11.22
C PRO A 31 35.09 -16.46 11.21
N ILE A 32 34.92 -15.89 10.03
CA ILE A 32 34.83 -14.45 9.84
C ILE A 32 33.50 -14.06 10.46
N THR A 33 33.53 -13.48 11.66
CA THR A 33 32.35 -12.87 12.27
C THR A 33 31.95 -11.69 11.39
N GLU A 34 31.00 -11.89 10.48
CA GLU A 34 30.39 -10.81 9.73
C GLU A 34 29.77 -9.85 10.75
N ALA A 35 30.31 -8.63 10.80
CA ALA A 35 29.76 -7.57 11.61
C ALA A 35 28.29 -7.36 11.22
N PRO A 36 27.38 -7.12 12.18
CA PRO A 36 25.98 -6.86 11.87
C PRO A 36 25.90 -5.72 10.85
N SER A 37 25.45 -6.06 9.64
CA SER A 37 25.23 -5.09 8.57
C SER A 37 24.17 -4.12 9.07
N THR A 38 24.62 -2.92 9.45
CA THR A 38 23.76 -1.79 9.75
C THR A 38 23.35 -1.21 8.41
N ALA A 39 22.58 -1.97 7.63
CA ALA A 39 21.92 -1.44 6.46
C ALA A 39 21.11 -0.24 6.95
N PRO A 40 21.34 0.97 6.42
CA PRO A 40 20.59 2.14 6.84
C PRO A 40 19.11 1.83 6.63
N ALA A 41 18.32 1.93 7.69
CA ALA A 41 16.87 1.94 7.57
C ALA A 41 16.54 3.15 6.69
N PHE A 42 16.10 2.90 5.47
CA PHE A 42 15.56 3.94 4.62
C PHE A 42 14.24 4.37 5.25
N GLU A 43 14.27 5.43 6.07
CA GLU A 43 13.06 6.17 6.42
C GLU A 43 12.57 6.85 5.14
N ILE A 44 11.51 6.32 4.56
CA ILE A 44 10.75 7.00 3.53
C ILE A 44 9.98 8.09 4.27
N ASP A 45 10.58 9.28 4.35
CA ASP A 45 9.92 10.49 4.84
C ASP A 45 8.99 10.98 3.71
N ALA A 46 7.88 10.25 3.53
CA ALA A 46 6.83 10.71 2.64
C ALA A 46 6.10 11.84 3.35
N ASP A 47 6.09 13.01 2.71
CA ASP A 47 5.52 14.29 3.17
C ASP A 47 4.00 14.25 3.45
N SER A 48 3.40 13.05 3.39
CA SER A 48 1.96 12.78 3.45
C SER A 48 1.64 11.47 4.19
N ILE A 49 2.45 11.11 5.20
CA ILE A 49 2.12 10.02 6.14
C ILE A 49 1.39 10.59 7.36
N GLY A 50 0.25 9.99 7.71
CA GLY A 50 -0.58 10.46 8.81
C GLY A 50 -1.67 9.45 9.17
N THR A 51 -2.45 9.78 10.20
CA THR A 51 -3.58 8.94 10.66
C THR A 51 -4.93 9.53 10.32
N GLU A 52 -4.98 10.80 9.90
CA GLU A 52 -6.21 11.52 9.61
C GLU A 52 -6.01 12.36 8.34
N PHE A 53 -6.97 12.28 7.42
CA PHE A 53 -6.93 13.02 6.16
C PHE A 53 -8.32 13.54 5.84
N VAL A 54 -8.39 14.73 5.26
CA VAL A 54 -9.64 15.29 4.74
C VAL A 54 -9.44 15.72 3.30
N PHE A 55 -10.24 15.15 2.41
CA PHE A 55 -10.24 15.48 1.00
C PHE A 55 -11.54 16.18 0.62
N ILE A 56 -11.42 17.25 -0.16
CA ILE A 56 -12.56 17.92 -0.78
C ILE A 56 -12.40 17.77 -2.28
N PHE A 57 -13.32 17.04 -2.90
CA PHE A 57 -13.29 16.85 -4.34
C PHE A 57 -14.18 17.89 -5.02
N PRO A 58 -13.65 18.72 -5.94
CA PRO A 58 -14.48 19.63 -6.70
C PRO A 58 -15.40 18.84 -7.64
N GLY A 59 -16.62 19.33 -7.80
CA GLY A 59 -17.56 18.81 -8.79
C GLY A 59 -17.09 19.09 -10.21
N ASN A 60 -16.22 18.26 -10.76
CA ASN A 60 -15.63 18.41 -12.08
C ASN A 60 -16.50 17.86 -13.22
N SER A 61 -17.83 18.01 -13.15
CA SER A 61 -18.73 17.55 -14.22
C SER A 61 -18.79 18.51 -15.41
N GLY A 62 -18.24 19.72 -15.31
CA GLY A 62 -18.34 20.74 -16.36
C GLY A 62 -19.79 21.08 -16.75
N GLY A 63 -20.77 20.81 -15.87
CA GLY A 63 -22.21 20.92 -16.16
C GLY A 63 -22.77 19.81 -17.06
N ASN A 64 -21.95 18.84 -17.50
CA ASN A 64 -22.37 17.72 -18.31
C ASN A 64 -22.69 16.50 -17.44
N ALA A 65 -23.99 16.22 -17.24
CA ALA A 65 -24.45 15.07 -16.47
C ALA A 65 -24.11 13.71 -17.11
N SER A 66 -23.70 13.67 -18.38
CA SER A 66 -23.38 12.43 -19.09
C SER A 66 -21.97 11.90 -18.79
N ARG A 67 -21.09 12.69 -18.16
CA ARG A 67 -19.74 12.26 -17.75
C ARG A 67 -19.46 12.74 -16.34
N LEU A 68 -19.63 11.85 -15.37
CA LEU A 68 -19.31 12.12 -13.99
C LEU A 68 -17.80 11.87 -13.74
N PRO A 69 -17.17 12.63 -12.82
CA PRO A 69 -15.79 12.33 -12.45
C PRO A 69 -15.69 10.94 -11.83
N GLU A 70 -14.53 10.31 -11.88
CA GLU A 70 -14.20 9.09 -11.17
C GLU A 70 -13.28 9.47 -10.02
N ILE A 71 -13.81 9.35 -8.80
CA ILE A 71 -13.06 9.66 -7.58
C ILE A 71 -12.64 8.35 -6.92
N SER A 72 -11.36 8.27 -6.57
CA SER A 72 -10.77 7.15 -5.82
C SER A 72 -9.67 7.60 -4.90
N VAL A 73 -9.32 6.76 -3.94
CA VAL A 73 -8.10 6.91 -3.14
C VAL A 73 -7.28 5.63 -3.21
N ASP A 74 -5.97 5.77 -3.31
CA ASP A 74 -5.02 4.70 -3.04
C ASP A 74 -4.56 4.84 -1.58
N LEU A 75 -4.85 3.80 -0.79
CA LEU A 75 -4.49 3.71 0.62
C LEU A 75 -3.23 2.85 0.75
N VAL A 76 -2.14 3.47 1.17
CA VAL A 76 -0.81 2.85 1.23
C VAL A 76 -0.47 2.57 2.69
N ASN A 77 -0.29 1.30 3.03
CA ASN A 77 0.20 0.90 4.34
C ASN A 77 1.72 0.67 4.29
N PRO A 78 2.55 1.59 4.80
CA PRO A 78 3.99 1.40 4.86
C PRO A 78 4.43 0.52 6.03
N SER A 79 3.55 0.23 7.00
CA SER A 79 3.90 -0.46 8.24
C SER A 79 4.02 -1.98 8.04
N SER A 80 4.60 -2.63 9.04
CA SER A 80 4.71 -4.10 9.13
C SER A 80 3.48 -4.76 9.79
N THR A 81 2.42 -4.00 10.07
CA THR A 81 1.18 -4.46 10.73
C THR A 81 -0.03 -4.19 9.84
N ASN A 82 -1.12 -4.94 10.05
CA ASN A 82 -2.38 -4.65 9.35
C ASN A 82 -2.94 -3.33 9.87
N VAL A 83 -3.40 -2.47 8.95
CA VAL A 83 -4.01 -1.18 9.30
C VAL A 83 -5.49 -1.20 8.96
N THR A 84 -6.31 -0.78 9.92
CA THR A 84 -7.73 -0.54 9.67
C THR A 84 -7.94 0.91 9.30
N VAL A 85 -8.53 1.15 8.15
CA VAL A 85 -8.89 2.48 7.65
C VAL A 85 -10.40 2.64 7.67
N GLN A 86 -10.85 3.74 8.26
CA GLN A 86 -12.23 4.19 8.28
C GLN A 86 -12.41 5.35 7.30
N ILE A 87 -13.29 5.16 6.32
CA ILE A 87 -13.70 6.18 5.37
C ILE A 87 -15.06 6.72 5.78
N LEU A 88 -15.11 8.02 6.06
CA LEU A 88 -16.28 8.78 6.46
C LEU A 88 -16.67 9.72 5.32
N LYS A 89 -17.90 9.59 4.81
CA LYS A 89 -18.43 10.47 3.77
C LYS A 89 -19.89 10.82 4.05
N LYS A 90 -20.41 11.88 3.43
CA LYS A 90 -21.86 12.19 3.48
C LYS A 90 -22.54 11.89 2.17
N LYS A 91 -23.75 11.33 2.24
CA LYS A 91 -24.68 11.24 1.12
C LYS A 91 -25.94 12.02 1.48
N GLY A 92 -25.95 13.32 1.14
CA GLY A 92 -26.95 14.24 1.66
C GLY A 92 -26.73 14.49 3.16
N LEU A 93 -27.73 14.19 3.99
CA LEU A 93 -27.63 14.32 5.46
C LEU A 93 -27.18 13.03 6.16
N ILE A 94 -26.98 11.94 5.40
CA ILE A 94 -26.67 10.63 5.97
C ILE A 94 -25.15 10.44 5.97
N PRO A 95 -24.51 10.31 7.15
CA PRO A 95 -23.12 9.88 7.21
C PRO A 95 -23.01 8.41 6.83
N ILE A 96 -22.04 8.09 5.98
CA ILE A 96 -21.67 6.74 5.58
C ILE A 96 -20.27 6.48 6.11
N GLN A 97 -20.12 5.35 6.78
CA GLN A 97 -18.84 4.88 7.32
C GLN A 97 -18.51 3.53 6.68
N GLN A 98 -17.30 3.40 6.16
CA GLN A 98 -16.78 2.16 5.60
C GLN A 98 -15.43 1.83 6.25
N ASN A 99 -15.27 0.60 6.73
CA ASN A 99 -13.99 0.12 7.23
C ASN A 99 -13.32 -0.76 6.17
N ILE A 100 -12.00 -0.62 6.04
CA ILE A 100 -11.14 -1.33 5.10
C ILE A 100 -9.90 -1.80 5.85
N GLU A 101 -9.51 -3.05 5.69
CA GLU A 101 -8.25 -3.56 6.23
C GLU A 101 -7.19 -3.58 5.13
N ILE A 102 -6.00 -3.06 5.43
CA ILE A 102 -4.87 -2.97 4.50
C ILE A 102 -3.73 -3.80 5.06
N GLN A 103 -3.26 -4.76 4.25
CA GLN A 103 -2.16 -5.63 4.63
C GLN A 103 -0.83 -4.85 4.73
N PRO A 104 0.18 -5.37 5.44
CA PRO A 104 1.47 -4.73 5.58
C PRO A 104 2.13 -4.51 4.22
N HIS A 105 2.80 -3.37 4.04
CA HIS A 105 3.54 -3.02 2.81
C HIS A 105 2.71 -3.19 1.53
N SER A 106 1.42 -2.83 1.59
CA SER A 106 0.48 -3.01 0.49
C SER A 106 -0.29 -1.74 0.15
N VAL A 107 -0.93 -1.74 -1.01
CA VAL A 107 -1.76 -0.65 -1.51
C VAL A 107 -3.15 -1.18 -1.83
N VAL A 108 -4.17 -0.49 -1.34
CA VAL A 108 -5.58 -0.78 -1.66
C VAL A 108 -6.19 0.43 -2.34
N LYS A 109 -6.71 0.24 -3.55
CA LYS A 109 -7.49 1.24 -4.26
C LYS A 109 -8.96 1.17 -3.82
N TYR A 110 -9.49 2.26 -3.31
CA TYR A 110 -10.90 2.41 -2.97
C TYR A 110 -11.58 3.39 -3.94
N GLN A 111 -12.51 2.87 -4.75
CA GLN A 111 -13.30 3.65 -5.70
C GLN A 111 -14.60 4.13 -5.04
N PHE A 112 -14.90 5.43 -5.14
CA PHE A 112 -16.16 5.98 -4.64
C PHE A 112 -17.25 5.85 -5.69
N ASP A 113 -18.45 5.47 -5.25
CA ASP A 113 -19.64 5.45 -6.11
C ASP A 113 -19.92 6.82 -6.71
N ALA A 114 -20.35 6.82 -7.98
CA ALA A 114 -20.81 8.00 -8.71
C ALA A 114 -21.77 8.88 -7.91
N SER A 115 -22.69 8.25 -7.18
CA SER A 115 -23.68 8.96 -6.36
C SER A 115 -23.11 9.82 -5.23
N THR A 116 -21.83 9.63 -4.87
CA THR A 116 -21.11 10.42 -3.85
C THR A 116 -20.83 11.84 -4.35
N TYR A 117 -20.65 12.02 -5.67
CA TYR A 117 -20.20 13.27 -6.28
C TYR A 117 -21.04 13.69 -7.51
N ALA A 118 -22.07 12.93 -7.86
CA ALA A 118 -22.95 13.19 -9.01
C ALA A 118 -23.84 14.42 -8.87
N LYS A 119 -23.96 15.00 -7.67
CA LYS A 119 -24.86 16.14 -7.46
C LYS A 119 -24.16 17.43 -7.86
N LEU A 120 -24.69 18.04 -8.93
CA LEU A 120 -24.33 19.38 -9.35
C LEU A 120 -24.69 20.38 -8.25
N CYS A 121 -23.91 21.45 -8.17
CA CYS A 121 -24.33 22.59 -7.39
C CYS A 121 -25.61 23.16 -8.00
N VAL A 122 -26.66 23.31 -7.19
CA VAL A 122 -27.97 23.82 -7.65
C VAL A 122 -28.18 25.19 -7.03
N GLY A 123 -28.50 26.17 -7.87
CA GLY A 123 -28.87 27.51 -7.44
C GLY A 123 -29.45 28.28 -8.63
N ASN A 124 -30.66 28.81 -8.46
CA ASN A 124 -31.27 29.77 -9.40
C ASN A 124 -31.04 31.22 -8.95
N ASP A 125 -30.34 31.39 -7.83
CA ASP A 125 -30.10 32.67 -7.18
C ASP A 125 -28.59 33.00 -7.30
N SER A 126 -28.19 34.21 -6.92
CA SER A 126 -26.78 34.65 -6.91
C SER A 126 -25.82 33.78 -6.07
N PHE A 127 -26.32 32.74 -5.40
CA PHE A 127 -25.58 31.80 -4.57
C PHE A 127 -25.75 30.37 -5.07
N VAL A 128 -24.64 29.76 -5.48
CA VAL A 128 -24.55 28.37 -5.90
C VAL A 128 -24.36 27.50 -4.65
N ARG A 129 -25.32 26.60 -4.35
CA ARG A 129 -25.17 25.64 -3.25
C ARG A 129 -24.65 24.31 -3.77
N CYS A 130 -23.44 23.96 -3.37
CA CYS A 130 -22.85 22.67 -3.68
C CYS A 130 -23.14 21.65 -2.56
N PRO A 131 -23.38 20.38 -2.89
CA PRO A 131 -23.40 19.32 -1.89
C PRO A 131 -22.03 19.19 -1.22
N ASP A 132 -22.03 18.75 0.03
CA ASP A 132 -20.80 18.42 0.76
C ASP A 132 -20.13 17.19 0.10
N THR A 133 -18.96 17.39 -0.50
CA THR A 133 -18.12 16.35 -1.13
C THR A 133 -16.93 15.95 -0.26
N SER A 134 -16.93 16.37 1.01
CA SER A 134 -15.84 16.03 1.92
C SER A 134 -15.82 14.53 2.20
N ILE A 135 -14.61 13.99 2.17
CA ILE A 135 -14.29 12.63 2.57
C ILE A 135 -13.23 12.74 3.65
N ALA A 136 -13.54 12.21 4.84
CA ALA A 136 -12.59 12.06 5.92
C ALA A 136 -12.10 10.61 5.96
N ILE A 137 -10.81 10.42 6.17
CA ILE A 137 -10.17 9.11 6.26
C ILE A 137 -9.40 9.10 7.58
N GLN A 138 -9.65 8.08 8.39
CA GLN A 138 -8.96 7.85 9.65
C GLN A 138 -8.38 6.45 9.66
N SER A 139 -7.19 6.26 10.22
CA SER A 139 -6.53 4.96 10.29
C SER A 139 -6.05 4.62 11.69
N SER A 140 -5.92 3.32 11.97
CA SER A 140 -5.41 2.83 13.26
C SER A 140 -3.91 3.08 13.44
N ASP A 141 -3.14 3.08 12.34
CA ASP A 141 -1.71 3.41 12.28
C ASP A 141 -1.45 4.36 11.10
N PRO A 142 -0.30 5.07 11.06
CA PRO A 142 0.02 5.99 9.98
C PRO A 142 0.04 5.30 8.60
N ILE A 143 -0.65 5.91 7.64
CA ILE A 143 -0.71 5.50 6.23
C ILE A 143 -0.36 6.68 5.34
N SER A 144 -0.10 6.43 4.05
CA SER A 144 -0.13 7.47 3.03
C SER A 144 -1.40 7.33 2.20
N VAL A 145 -2.01 8.45 1.84
CA VAL A 145 -3.22 8.47 1.00
C VAL A 145 -3.00 9.32 -0.24
N VAL A 146 -3.23 8.72 -1.41
CA VAL A 146 -3.25 9.43 -2.69
C VAL A 146 -4.68 9.53 -3.17
N ALA A 147 -5.18 10.75 -3.34
CA ALA A 147 -6.49 11.02 -3.87
C ALA A 147 -6.44 11.25 -5.38
N HIS A 148 -7.47 10.76 -6.05
CA HIS A 148 -7.59 10.76 -7.50
C HIS A 148 -8.92 11.36 -7.93
N ASN A 149 -8.90 12.22 -8.94
CA ASN A 149 -10.10 12.79 -9.55
C ASN A 149 -9.93 12.87 -11.07
N TYR A 150 -10.61 11.98 -11.80
CA TYR A 150 -10.48 11.90 -13.25
C TYR A 150 -11.81 12.03 -13.97
N ILE A 151 -11.79 12.48 -15.22
CA ILE A 151 -12.86 12.31 -16.19
C ILE A 151 -12.33 11.31 -17.20
N SER A 152 -12.93 10.12 -17.25
CA SER A 152 -12.46 9.01 -18.08
C SER A 152 -12.23 9.43 -19.54
N GLY A 153 -11.02 9.18 -20.03
CA GLY A 153 -10.60 9.51 -21.40
C GLY A 153 -10.42 11.00 -21.70
N VAL A 154 -10.40 11.88 -20.70
CA VAL A 154 -10.27 13.33 -20.90
C VAL A 154 -9.11 13.93 -20.11
N ALA A 155 -9.21 13.95 -18.78
CA ALA A 155 -8.26 14.66 -17.92
C ALA A 155 -8.43 14.22 -16.47
N GLY A 156 -7.45 14.52 -15.62
CA GLY A 156 -7.61 14.47 -14.18
C GLY A 156 -6.30 14.67 -13.45
N ASP A 157 -6.37 14.56 -12.12
CA ASP A 157 -5.26 14.89 -11.25
C ASP A 157 -5.14 13.89 -10.09
N SER A 158 -3.98 13.90 -9.44
CA SER A 158 -3.70 13.11 -8.24
C SER A 158 -2.89 13.91 -7.26
N TYR A 159 -3.27 13.83 -5.99
CA TYR A 159 -2.67 14.62 -4.93
C TYR A 159 -2.63 13.81 -3.65
N THR A 160 -1.60 14.04 -2.85
CA THR A 160 -1.47 13.43 -1.53
C THR A 160 -2.27 14.21 -0.49
N GLY A 161 -2.75 13.51 0.54
CA GLY A 161 -3.38 14.15 1.70
C GLY A 161 -2.35 14.74 2.65
N LEU A 162 -2.67 15.89 3.24
CA LEU A 162 -1.95 16.49 4.37
C LEU A 162 -2.79 16.34 5.65
#